data_AF-A0A963WIZ9-F1
#
_entry.id   AF-A0A963WIZ9-F1
#
_cell.length_a   1.000
_cell.length_b   1.000
_cell.length_c   1.000
_cell.angle_alpha   90.00
_cell.angle_beta   90.00
_cell.angle_gamma   90.00
#
_symmetry.space_group_name_H-M   'P 1'
#
loop_
_entity.id
_entity.type
_entity.pdbx_description
1 polymer ?
#
loop_
_entity_poly.entity_id
_entity_poly.type
_entity_poly.pdbx_seq_one_letter_code
_entity_poly.pdbx_strand_id
1 'polypeptide(L)'
;MNRQAVLRAVTKCAIATVMCFGGTGSAWAYYIGPSYLMIEGVPGSASDPDHEGWVRVEANYWTERPELREIRGITGKYDGLRFTGPRVPASGPSMLAVSVDKNSKDLPALMALCRKGASLPEITVAESSELARHPQERGTRPADVPEYYRYKLRGVRLTCPVAQGAPEQAFGLHFDTIDWLNYTPEKEPRVISVEPARLPPAQMTGESRAFVVTWFAPVADSRKDQCAAMNTKPEQSDYFALMPPERAAEQRAKLAKQGGADTRMLPYRGPDEMNVTMLPGIVPDPGFATPQVDVVRGFNLDNNDGSQSWPAGTRPHKNFASPDGRTGIDNQLFTILGCIEGWHRDGFLPMISNELRRAGGLSILVDISGIDDRLNDDNVTVSILYSADPMRRDGSSKTVLSDFTFRVNDSPAFSQDFARFRARIVDGVIMTDPLEKIYMHEGSGNSWPLSNARMRLEITPDGNLKALIGGYRHIRQYLATAFFRSSDYENTIGFNSPGMYNAVKRAADGLQDPVTGEFTGISAAYEMEGIPAFIPPEQQRDLLKGRDIRKTTARADIPKARGQ
;
A
#
# COMPACT_ATOMS: atom_id res chain seq x y z
N MET A 1 26.72 -13.90 -44.40
CA MET A 1 25.30 -14.33 -44.34
C MET A 1 24.80 -14.13 -42.92
N ASN A 2 23.69 -13.40 -42.80
CA ASN A 2 23.45 -12.40 -41.76
C ASN A 2 22.57 -12.92 -40.61
N ARG A 3 23.03 -12.77 -39.35
CA ARG A 3 22.33 -13.11 -38.08
C ARG A 3 21.29 -12.04 -37.68
N GLN A 4 20.35 -11.75 -38.56
CA GLN A 4 19.30 -10.73 -38.33
C GLN A 4 17.86 -11.26 -38.30
N ALA A 5 17.65 -12.59 -38.29
CA ALA A 5 16.32 -13.18 -38.47
C ALA A 5 15.64 -13.76 -37.20
N VAL A 6 16.26 -13.71 -36.01
CA VAL A 6 15.68 -14.33 -34.80
C VAL A 6 15.15 -13.32 -33.77
N LEU A 7 15.39 -12.01 -33.97
CA LEU A 7 15.01 -10.96 -33.02
C LEU A 7 13.82 -10.11 -33.51
N ARG A 8 12.69 -10.74 -33.90
CA ARG A 8 11.46 -10.00 -34.31
C ARG A 8 10.12 -10.63 -33.87
N ALA A 9 10.09 -11.58 -32.95
CA ALA A 9 8.86 -12.31 -32.60
C ALA A 9 8.21 -11.99 -31.24
N VAL A 10 8.67 -11.01 -30.45
CA VAL A 10 8.10 -10.74 -29.09
C VAL A 10 7.55 -9.32 -28.89
N THR A 11 7.56 -8.44 -29.90
CA THR A 11 7.20 -7.02 -29.70
C THR A 11 6.04 -6.55 -30.58
N LYS A 12 4.93 -7.31 -30.63
CA LYS A 12 3.65 -6.79 -31.15
C LYS A 12 2.47 -7.53 -30.53
N CYS A 13 1.95 -7.01 -29.42
CA CYS A 13 0.53 -7.15 -29.11
C CYS A 13 0.05 -5.93 -28.31
N ALA A 14 -1.08 -5.38 -28.76
CA ALA A 14 -1.90 -4.35 -28.13
C ALA A 14 -1.38 -2.88 -28.13
N ILE A 15 -1.36 -2.25 -29.31
CA ILE A 15 -1.82 -0.86 -29.43
C ILE A 15 -3.03 -0.91 -30.34
N ALA A 16 -4.23 -0.84 -29.78
CA ALA A 16 -5.46 -0.66 -30.52
C ALA A 16 -6.21 0.55 -29.96
N THR A 17 -6.35 1.53 -30.84
CA THR A 17 -6.98 2.83 -30.71
C THR A 17 -8.45 2.73 -30.31
N VAL A 18 -8.84 3.44 -29.24
CA VAL A 18 -10.25 3.66 -28.87
C VAL A 18 -10.75 4.91 -29.59
N MET A 19 -11.68 4.73 -30.53
CA MET A 19 -12.49 5.82 -31.08
C MET A 19 -13.67 6.13 -30.15
N CYS A 20 -13.95 7.43 -30.02
CA CYS A 20 -14.96 8.03 -29.17
C CYS A 20 -16.39 7.56 -29.49
N PHE A 21 -17.07 7.00 -28.48
CA PHE A 21 -18.50 7.21 -28.23
C PHE A 21 -18.61 7.95 -26.89
N GLY A 22 -19.54 8.92 -26.80
CA GLY A 22 -19.76 9.73 -25.60
C GLY A 22 -20.13 8.85 -24.40
N GLY A 23 -19.12 8.55 -23.58
CA GLY A 23 -19.27 7.73 -22.38
C GLY A 23 -19.60 8.61 -21.18
N THR A 24 -20.66 8.23 -20.46
CA THR A 24 -20.70 8.38 -19.00
C THR A 24 -19.34 7.93 -18.47
N GLY A 25 -18.55 8.83 -17.89
CA GLY A 25 -17.21 8.51 -17.42
C GLY A 25 -17.25 7.27 -16.52
N SER A 26 -16.53 6.23 -16.93
CA SER A 26 -16.44 4.98 -16.18
C SER A 26 -15.76 5.23 -14.84
N ALA A 27 -16.38 4.73 -13.76
CA ALA A 27 -15.84 4.79 -12.42
C ALA A 27 -14.76 3.72 -12.23
N TRP A 28 -13.64 4.09 -11.61
CA TRP A 28 -12.52 3.18 -11.32
C TRP A 28 -12.32 3.08 -9.82
N ALA A 29 -12.32 1.88 -9.27
CA ALA A 29 -12.62 1.75 -7.85
C ALA A 29 -11.58 0.91 -7.10
N TYR A 30 -11.12 1.44 -5.95
CA TYR A 30 -10.48 0.77 -4.79
C TYR A 30 -10.70 1.70 -3.60
N TYR A 31 -11.70 1.40 -2.77
CA TYR A 31 -11.96 2.14 -1.54
C TYR A 31 -12.26 1.16 -0.41
N ILE A 32 -11.25 0.93 0.43
CA ILE A 32 -11.38 0.13 1.65
C ILE A 32 -11.13 1.07 2.81
N GLY A 33 -12.19 1.35 3.57
CA GLY A 33 -12.17 2.28 4.68
C GLY A 33 -13.51 2.97 4.92
N PRO A 34 -13.59 3.80 5.97
CA PRO A 34 -14.81 4.45 6.36
C PRO A 34 -15.28 5.40 5.26
N SER A 35 -16.54 5.26 4.86
CA SER A 35 -17.32 6.34 4.27
C SER A 35 -18.57 6.54 5.12
N TYR A 36 -19.29 7.63 4.88
CA TYR A 36 -20.41 8.01 5.72
C TYR A 36 -21.65 8.28 4.87
N LEU A 37 -22.81 7.83 5.35
CA LEU A 37 -24.11 8.05 4.73
C LEU A 37 -25.00 8.83 5.70
N MET A 38 -25.47 10.00 5.27
CA MET A 38 -26.59 10.69 5.93
C MET A 38 -27.87 10.32 5.21
N ILE A 39 -28.80 9.72 5.94
CA ILE A 39 -30.11 9.31 5.45
C ILE A 39 -31.16 9.93 6.38
N GLU A 40 -32.09 10.68 5.81
CA GLU A 40 -33.14 11.34 6.58
C GLU A 40 -33.96 10.30 7.38
N GLY A 41 -34.12 10.55 8.69
CA GLY A 41 -34.84 9.65 9.59
C GLY A 41 -34.08 8.39 10.04
N VAL A 42 -32.82 8.22 9.62
CA VAL A 42 -31.94 7.16 10.13
C VAL A 42 -30.88 7.79 11.03
N PRO A 43 -30.98 7.65 12.37
CA PRO A 43 -29.90 8.07 13.25
C PRO A 43 -28.72 7.13 13.04
N GLY A 44 -27.59 7.67 12.58
CA GLY A 44 -26.34 6.94 12.51
C GLY A 44 -25.57 7.00 13.83
N SER A 45 -24.50 6.21 13.94
CA SER A 45 -23.69 6.08 15.16
C SER A 45 -22.22 6.38 14.95
N ALA A 46 -21.83 6.94 13.80
CA ALA A 46 -20.48 7.43 13.59
C ALA A 46 -20.11 8.49 14.64
N SER A 47 -18.90 8.35 15.19
CA SER A 47 -18.31 9.27 16.18
C SER A 47 -17.26 10.21 15.57
N ASP A 48 -17.01 10.09 14.25
CA ASP A 48 -16.12 10.97 13.51
C ASP A 48 -16.62 12.43 13.60
N PRO A 49 -15.78 13.42 13.95
CA PRO A 49 -16.24 14.79 14.22
C PRO A 49 -17.00 15.45 13.06
N ASP A 50 -16.66 15.14 11.81
CA ASP A 50 -17.28 15.75 10.63
C ASP A 50 -18.54 15.01 10.17
N HIS A 51 -18.82 13.84 10.75
CA HIS A 51 -19.89 12.93 10.36
C HIS A 51 -20.61 12.33 11.57
N GLU A 52 -20.64 13.06 12.69
CA GLU A 52 -21.31 12.62 13.91
C GLU A 52 -22.78 12.32 13.62
N GLY A 53 -23.24 11.13 14.01
CA GLY A 53 -24.62 10.70 13.77
C GLY A 53 -24.92 10.24 12.34
N TRP A 54 -23.90 10.08 11.48
CA TRP A 54 -24.04 9.47 10.16
C TRP A 54 -23.85 7.97 10.24
N VAL A 55 -24.35 7.24 9.24
CA VAL A 55 -24.12 5.80 9.12
C VAL A 55 -22.74 5.56 8.56
N ARG A 56 -21.91 4.80 9.28
CA ARG A 56 -20.58 4.41 8.80
C ARG A 56 -20.67 3.16 7.92
N VAL A 57 -19.96 3.18 6.79
CA VAL A 57 -19.74 2.03 5.90
C VAL A 57 -18.25 1.67 5.87
N GLU A 58 -17.92 0.39 5.68
CA GLU A 58 -16.55 -0.15 5.81
C GLU A 58 -15.76 -0.17 4.50
N ALA A 59 -16.46 -0.24 3.37
CA ALA A 59 -15.90 -0.14 2.04
C ALA A 59 -16.99 0.30 1.04
N ASN A 60 -16.58 0.81 -0.12
CA ASN A 60 -17.50 1.17 -1.18
C ASN A 60 -16.92 1.03 -2.59
N TYR A 61 -17.79 1.00 -3.59
CA TYR A 61 -17.41 1.25 -4.98
C TYR A 61 -18.58 1.77 -5.82
N TRP A 62 -18.25 2.49 -6.88
CA TRP A 62 -19.22 3.07 -7.80
C TRP A 62 -19.40 2.23 -9.07
N THR A 63 -20.63 2.22 -9.59
CA THR A 63 -21.12 1.43 -10.74
C THR A 63 -21.20 -0.07 -10.51
N GLU A 64 -22.00 -0.79 -11.31
CA GLU A 64 -22.16 -2.25 -11.18
C GLU A 64 -20.89 -3.02 -11.50
N ARG A 65 -20.11 -2.54 -12.47
CA ARG A 65 -18.88 -3.17 -12.94
C ARG A 65 -17.78 -2.10 -13.06
N PRO A 66 -17.16 -1.65 -11.95
CA PRO A 66 -16.12 -0.64 -12.01
C PRO A 66 -14.93 -1.10 -12.86
N GLU A 67 -14.31 -0.16 -13.55
CA GLU A 67 -13.12 -0.46 -14.34
C GLU A 67 -11.87 -0.62 -13.44
N LEU A 68 -10.95 -1.49 -13.85
CA LEU A 68 -9.72 -1.78 -13.11
C LEU A 68 -8.69 -0.67 -13.24
N ARG A 69 -8.37 0.05 -12.15
CA ARG A 69 -7.43 1.20 -12.20
C ARG A 69 -6.20 0.93 -13.06
N GLU A 70 -5.84 1.94 -13.85
CA GLU A 70 -4.65 1.93 -14.69
C GLU A 70 -3.38 1.70 -13.85
N ILE A 71 -2.38 1.05 -14.44
CA ILE A 71 -1.10 0.90 -13.77
C ILE A 71 -0.23 2.10 -14.12
N ARG A 72 0.21 2.82 -13.08
CA ARG A 72 1.14 3.96 -13.17
C ARG A 72 2.53 3.54 -12.66
N GLY A 73 3.59 4.21 -13.10
CA GLY A 73 4.90 4.10 -12.45
C GLY A 73 5.74 2.83 -12.65
N ILE A 74 5.28 1.78 -13.36
CA ILE A 74 6.13 0.59 -13.65
C ILE A 74 7.39 0.97 -14.45
N THR A 75 7.28 1.92 -15.38
CA THR A 75 8.38 2.31 -16.27
C THR A 75 9.31 3.38 -15.70
N GLY A 76 9.10 3.81 -14.45
CA GLY A 76 9.84 4.92 -13.83
C GLY A 76 9.54 6.31 -14.43
N LYS A 77 8.70 6.41 -15.45
CA LYS A 77 8.31 7.67 -16.11
C LYS A 77 7.33 8.53 -15.31
N TYR A 78 6.69 7.96 -14.29
CA TYR A 78 5.75 8.65 -13.43
C TYR A 78 6.39 8.88 -12.06
N ASP A 79 6.48 10.14 -11.66
CA ASP A 79 7.03 10.59 -10.37
C ASP A 79 6.01 10.50 -9.21
N GLY A 80 4.78 10.06 -9.50
CA GLY A 80 3.72 9.86 -8.50
C GLY A 80 3.21 11.13 -7.81
N LEU A 81 3.75 12.32 -8.10
CA LEU A 81 3.35 13.60 -7.49
C LEU A 81 2.07 14.15 -8.10
N ARG A 82 0.99 13.39 -7.93
CA ARG A 82 -0.32 13.71 -8.48
C ARG A 82 -1.41 13.47 -7.47
N PHE A 83 -2.50 14.21 -7.57
CA PHE A 83 -3.72 13.97 -6.84
C PHE A 83 -4.85 13.71 -7.83
N THR A 84 -5.25 12.46 -7.96
CA THR A 84 -6.45 12.08 -8.73
C THR A 84 -7.66 12.18 -7.80
N GLY A 85 -8.63 13.01 -8.20
CA GLY A 85 -9.94 13.04 -7.56
C GLY A 85 -10.68 11.70 -7.66
N PRO A 86 -11.83 11.57 -7.01
CA PRO A 86 -12.53 10.32 -6.97
C PRO A 86 -13.19 10.05 -8.31
N ARG A 87 -13.29 8.78 -8.69
CA ARG A 87 -13.89 8.37 -9.97
C ARG A 87 -15.35 7.99 -9.76
N VAL A 88 -16.15 8.98 -9.37
CA VAL A 88 -17.61 8.88 -9.16
C VAL A 88 -18.35 9.27 -10.44
N PRO A 89 -19.55 8.73 -10.73
CA PRO A 89 -20.37 9.18 -11.85
C PRO A 89 -20.57 10.71 -11.84
N ALA A 90 -20.32 11.36 -12.98
CA ALA A 90 -20.44 12.81 -13.09
C ALA A 90 -21.90 13.28 -13.01
N SER A 91 -22.84 12.47 -13.50
CA SER A 91 -24.28 12.76 -13.56
C SER A 91 -25.07 11.51 -13.93
N GLY A 92 -26.39 11.57 -13.77
CA GLY A 92 -27.32 10.56 -14.26
C GLY A 92 -27.45 9.34 -13.35
N PRO A 93 -28.21 8.32 -13.80
CA PRO A 93 -28.50 7.15 -12.98
C PRO A 93 -27.28 6.25 -12.85
N SER A 94 -27.05 5.72 -11.65
CA SER A 94 -25.97 4.77 -11.39
C SER A 94 -26.19 4.01 -10.08
N MET A 95 -25.14 3.38 -9.57
CA MET A 95 -25.17 2.59 -8.35
C MET A 95 -23.92 2.86 -7.51
N LEU A 96 -24.10 2.91 -6.19
CA LEU A 96 -23.05 2.88 -5.17
C LEU A 96 -23.22 1.60 -4.34
N ALA A 97 -22.23 0.72 -4.36
CA ALA A 97 -22.21 -0.46 -3.52
C ALA A 97 -21.45 -0.14 -2.24
N VAL A 98 -21.99 -0.50 -1.08
CA VAL A 98 -21.37 -0.28 0.23
C VAL A 98 -21.47 -1.54 1.09
N SER A 99 -20.56 -1.67 2.05
CA SER A 99 -20.67 -2.67 3.11
C SER A 99 -20.79 -2.02 4.49
N VAL A 100 -21.64 -2.58 5.35
CA VAL A 100 -21.85 -2.12 6.74
C VAL A 100 -21.53 -3.27 7.68
N ASP A 101 -20.72 -3.04 8.72
CA ASP A 101 -20.43 -4.06 9.74
C ASP A 101 -21.73 -4.60 10.35
N LYS A 102 -21.88 -5.92 10.47
CA LYS A 102 -23.11 -6.52 11.04
C LYS A 102 -23.30 -6.26 12.54
N ASN A 103 -22.26 -5.81 13.22
CA ASN A 103 -22.32 -5.34 14.61
C ASN A 103 -22.63 -3.84 14.71
N SER A 104 -22.75 -3.13 13.58
CA SER A 104 -23.14 -1.71 13.58
C SER A 104 -24.53 -1.53 14.19
N LYS A 105 -24.66 -0.50 15.04
CA LYS A 105 -25.95 -0.09 15.62
C LYS A 105 -26.92 0.46 14.57
N ASP A 106 -26.40 0.86 13.41
CA ASP A 106 -27.16 1.50 12.33
C ASP A 106 -27.83 0.46 11.41
N LEU A 107 -27.31 -0.77 11.41
CA LEU A 107 -27.73 -1.81 10.47
C LEU A 107 -29.22 -2.15 10.54
N PRO A 108 -29.87 -2.30 11.72
CA PRO A 108 -31.29 -2.63 11.79
C PRO A 108 -32.18 -1.63 11.06
N ALA A 109 -31.88 -0.33 11.16
CA ALA A 109 -32.64 0.73 10.49
C ALA A 109 -32.47 0.67 8.96
N LEU A 110 -31.24 0.49 8.49
CA LEU A 110 -30.96 0.31 7.05
C LEU A 110 -31.67 -0.93 6.47
N MET A 111 -31.63 -2.05 7.18
CA MET A 111 -32.31 -3.27 6.75
C MET A 111 -33.83 -3.09 6.69
N ALA A 112 -34.42 -2.36 7.65
CA ALA A 112 -35.84 -2.05 7.63
C ALA A 112 -36.22 -1.18 6.42
N LEU A 113 -35.42 -0.16 6.10
CA LEU A 113 -35.63 0.67 4.90
C LEU A 113 -35.55 -0.14 3.61
N CYS A 114 -34.51 -0.96 3.47
CA CYS A 114 -34.35 -1.80 2.28
C CYS A 114 -35.52 -2.79 2.10
N ARG A 115 -35.93 -3.49 3.17
CA ARG A 115 -37.04 -4.47 3.11
C ARG A 115 -38.39 -3.84 2.79
N LYS A 116 -38.59 -2.57 3.17
CA LYS A 116 -39.80 -1.82 2.81
C LYS A 116 -39.88 -1.55 1.30
N GLY A 117 -38.76 -1.63 0.58
CA GLY A 117 -38.68 -1.30 -0.85
C GLY A 117 -39.00 0.17 -1.14
N ALA A 118 -38.91 1.04 -0.14
CA ALA A 118 -39.22 2.45 -0.28
C ALA A 118 -38.13 3.15 -1.10
N SER A 119 -38.54 4.01 -2.03
CA SER A 119 -37.62 4.97 -2.64
C SER A 119 -37.29 6.04 -1.59
N LEU A 120 -36.00 6.26 -1.35
CA LEU A 120 -35.50 7.31 -0.49
C LEU A 120 -35.33 8.59 -1.34
N PRO A 121 -35.90 9.72 -0.92
CA PRO A 121 -35.86 10.94 -1.73
C PRO A 121 -34.42 11.42 -1.93
N GLU A 122 -33.59 11.37 -0.88
CA GLU A 122 -32.17 11.70 -0.96
C GLU A 122 -31.32 10.94 0.07
N ILE A 123 -30.05 10.74 -0.28
CA ILE A 123 -28.98 10.29 0.62
C ILE A 123 -27.77 11.19 0.37
N THR A 124 -27.10 11.66 1.42
CA THR A 124 -25.79 12.31 1.27
C THR A 124 -24.68 11.33 1.62
N VAL A 125 -23.68 11.25 0.76
CA VAL A 125 -22.53 10.34 0.88
C VAL A 125 -21.28 11.18 1.08
N ALA A 126 -20.40 10.74 1.97
CA ALA A 126 -19.08 11.32 2.18
C ALA A 126 -17.99 10.23 2.07
N GLU A 127 -16.99 10.42 1.19
CA GLU A 127 -15.85 9.52 1.03
C GLU A 127 -14.52 10.27 1.19
N SER A 128 -13.53 9.64 1.85
CA SER A 128 -12.23 10.24 2.14
C SER A 128 -11.47 10.51 0.84
N SER A 129 -10.99 11.73 0.69
CA SER A 129 -10.19 12.13 -0.47
C SER A 129 -8.84 11.41 -0.56
N GLU A 130 -8.22 11.08 0.57
CA GLU A 130 -6.95 10.36 0.62
C GLU A 130 -7.13 8.86 0.35
N LEU A 131 -8.21 8.24 0.83
CA LEU A 131 -8.48 6.81 0.55
C LEU A 131 -9.01 6.59 -0.88
N ALA A 132 -9.75 7.56 -1.42
CA ALA A 132 -10.23 7.50 -2.81
C ALA A 132 -9.10 7.71 -3.84
N ARG A 133 -7.99 8.32 -3.41
CA ARG A 133 -6.81 8.60 -4.23
C ARG A 133 -6.25 7.34 -4.88
N HIS A 134 -5.54 7.52 -5.99
CA HIS A 134 -4.84 6.41 -6.66
C HIS A 134 -3.72 5.84 -5.75
N PRO A 135 -3.64 4.51 -5.49
CA PRO A 135 -2.66 3.94 -4.54
C PRO A 135 -1.19 4.20 -4.91
N GLN A 136 -0.92 4.46 -6.19
CA GLN A 136 0.42 4.75 -6.71
C GLN A 136 0.77 6.26 -6.76
N GLU A 137 -0.09 7.11 -6.21
CA GLU A 137 0.17 8.54 -6.05
C GLU A 137 0.69 8.89 -4.65
N ARG A 138 1.47 9.96 -4.54
CA ARG A 138 2.12 10.40 -3.31
C ARG A 138 2.25 11.92 -3.19
N GLY A 139 2.65 12.40 -2.02
CA GLY A 139 2.61 13.82 -1.66
C GLY A 139 1.33 14.17 -0.90
N THR A 140 1.22 15.41 -0.42
CA THR A 140 0.08 15.86 0.41
C THR A 140 -1.16 16.15 -0.42
N ARG A 141 -2.37 15.89 0.12
CA ARG A 141 -3.62 16.43 -0.42
C ARG A 141 -3.50 17.94 -0.67
N PRO A 142 -3.84 18.44 -1.87
CA PRO A 142 -3.93 19.88 -2.13
C PRO A 142 -4.89 20.56 -1.16
N ALA A 143 -4.55 21.75 -0.67
CA ALA A 143 -5.31 22.43 0.38
C ALA A 143 -6.77 22.75 0.00
N ASP A 144 -7.06 22.88 -1.29
CA ASP A 144 -8.38 23.17 -1.84
C ASP A 144 -9.22 21.92 -2.15
N VAL A 145 -8.63 20.73 -2.12
CA VAL A 145 -9.37 19.46 -2.17
C VAL A 145 -9.98 19.23 -0.80
N PRO A 146 -11.29 18.98 -0.64
CA PRO A 146 -11.88 18.75 0.67
C PRO A 146 -11.35 17.44 1.30
N GLU A 147 -11.35 17.34 2.63
CA GLU A 147 -10.96 16.11 3.30
C GLU A 147 -11.86 14.93 2.92
N TYR A 148 -13.16 15.19 2.82
CA TYR A 148 -14.17 14.27 2.30
C TYR A 148 -14.88 14.86 1.10
N TYR A 149 -14.98 14.10 0.02
CA TYR A 149 -15.87 14.43 -1.09
C TYR A 149 -17.30 14.13 -0.69
N ARG A 150 -18.22 15.07 -0.95
CA ARG A 150 -19.63 14.95 -0.59
C ARG A 150 -20.52 14.92 -1.83
N TYR A 151 -21.45 13.98 -1.83
CA TYR A 151 -22.41 13.75 -2.92
C TYR A 151 -23.82 13.70 -2.38
N LYS A 152 -24.78 14.23 -3.13
CA LYS A 152 -26.20 14.02 -2.86
C LYS A 152 -26.79 13.12 -3.95
N LEU A 153 -27.22 11.93 -3.55
CA LEU A 153 -27.91 10.96 -4.39
C LEU A 153 -29.42 11.18 -4.25
N ARG A 154 -30.18 11.13 -5.35
CA ARG A 154 -31.64 11.29 -5.34
C ARG A 154 -32.35 10.13 -6.01
N GLY A 155 -33.58 9.86 -5.57
CA GLY A 155 -34.38 8.74 -6.07
C GLY A 155 -33.74 7.39 -5.75
N VAL A 156 -33.22 7.25 -4.52
CA VAL A 156 -32.40 6.09 -4.15
C VAL A 156 -33.28 4.88 -3.83
N ARG A 157 -33.01 3.76 -4.50
CA ARG A 157 -33.57 2.45 -4.22
C ARG A 157 -32.47 1.55 -3.66
N LEU A 158 -32.79 0.86 -2.57
CA LEU A 158 -31.85 -0.03 -1.91
C LEU A 158 -32.05 -1.48 -2.36
N THR A 159 -30.93 -2.16 -2.62
CA THR A 159 -30.83 -3.63 -2.56
C THR A 159 -30.01 -4.00 -1.33
N CYS A 160 -30.33 -5.12 -0.68
CA CYS A 160 -29.64 -5.57 0.53
C CYS A 160 -29.54 -7.10 0.56
N PRO A 161 -28.77 -7.70 -0.36
CA PRO A 161 -28.67 -9.14 -0.44
C PRO A 161 -27.91 -9.68 0.78
N VAL A 162 -28.44 -10.74 1.38
CA VAL A 162 -27.92 -11.28 2.64
C VAL A 162 -27.07 -12.52 2.38
N ALA A 163 -25.77 -12.42 2.64
CA ALA A 163 -24.88 -13.57 2.73
C ALA A 163 -24.82 -14.07 4.18
N GLN A 164 -25.28 -15.30 4.42
CA GLN A 164 -25.21 -15.94 5.74
C GLN A 164 -23.74 -16.15 6.14
N GLY A 165 -23.35 -15.74 7.35
CA GLY A 165 -21.98 -15.90 7.86
C GLY A 165 -20.99 -14.80 7.44
N ALA A 166 -21.37 -13.88 6.54
CA ALA A 166 -20.54 -12.71 6.22
C ALA A 166 -20.45 -11.76 7.43
N PRO A 167 -19.28 -11.15 7.74
CA PRO A 167 -19.13 -10.16 8.81
C PRO A 167 -19.78 -8.80 8.49
N GLU A 168 -19.95 -8.48 7.21
CA GLU A 168 -20.56 -7.21 6.77
C GLU A 168 -21.82 -7.49 5.93
N GLN A 169 -22.76 -6.55 5.96
CA GLN A 169 -23.97 -6.55 5.14
C GLN A 169 -23.75 -5.65 3.92
N ALA A 170 -24.00 -6.18 2.73
CA ALA A 170 -23.92 -5.42 1.49
C ALA A 170 -25.19 -4.61 1.24
N PHE A 171 -25.04 -3.42 0.67
CA PHE A 171 -26.15 -2.62 0.14
C PHE A 171 -25.79 -2.07 -1.24
N GLY A 172 -26.72 -2.16 -2.19
CA GLY A 172 -26.66 -1.43 -3.45
C GLY A 172 -27.58 -0.22 -3.39
N LEU A 173 -27.01 0.98 -3.51
CA LEU A 173 -27.73 2.24 -3.57
C LEU A 173 -27.89 2.61 -5.04
N HIS A 174 -29.01 2.24 -5.65
CA HIS A 174 -29.33 2.59 -7.03
C HIS A 174 -30.02 3.96 -7.05
N PHE A 175 -29.48 4.93 -7.76
CA PHE A 175 -29.98 6.31 -7.74
C PHE A 175 -30.25 6.83 -9.15
N ASP A 176 -31.13 7.83 -9.25
CA ASP A 176 -31.52 8.43 -10.54
C ASP A 176 -30.60 9.60 -10.91
N THR A 177 -30.16 10.37 -9.92
CA THR A 177 -29.25 11.52 -10.10
C THR A 177 -28.26 11.66 -8.96
N ILE A 178 -27.14 12.33 -9.25
CA ILE A 178 -26.08 12.66 -8.31
C ILE A 178 -25.69 14.14 -8.44
N ASP A 179 -25.63 14.85 -7.32
CA ASP A 179 -25.12 16.22 -7.21
C ASP A 179 -23.79 16.21 -6.44
N TRP A 180 -22.75 16.84 -6.99
CA TRP A 180 -21.48 17.06 -6.29
C TRP A 180 -21.58 18.30 -5.41
N LEU A 181 -21.32 18.17 -4.11
CA LEU A 181 -21.63 19.24 -3.14
C LEU A 181 -20.46 20.17 -2.84
N ASN A 182 -19.23 19.66 -2.86
CA ASN A 182 -18.05 20.40 -2.39
C ASN A 182 -16.80 20.22 -3.26
N TYR A 183 -16.95 19.63 -4.44
CA TYR A 183 -15.85 19.42 -5.38
C TYR A 183 -16.35 19.41 -6.82
N THR A 184 -15.53 19.93 -7.73
CA THR A 184 -15.80 19.85 -9.17
C THR A 184 -14.89 18.79 -9.78
N PRO A 185 -15.45 17.74 -10.41
CA PRO A 185 -14.64 16.67 -11.01
C PRO A 185 -13.65 17.18 -12.03
N GLU A 186 -12.41 16.71 -11.93
CA GLU A 186 -11.37 17.02 -12.90
C GLU A 186 -11.06 15.82 -13.77
N LYS A 187 -10.81 16.09 -15.06
CA LYS A 187 -10.51 15.03 -16.04
C LYS A 187 -9.11 14.46 -15.83
N GLU A 188 -8.16 15.35 -15.58
CA GLU A 188 -6.74 15.04 -15.41
C GLU A 188 -6.34 15.08 -13.94
N PRO A 189 -5.39 14.23 -13.50
CA PRO A 189 -4.83 14.33 -12.16
C PRO A 189 -4.13 15.68 -11.94
N ARG A 190 -4.33 16.27 -10.76
CA ARG A 190 -3.64 17.51 -10.35
C ARG A 190 -2.17 17.22 -10.08
N VAL A 191 -1.26 18.06 -10.56
CA VAL A 191 0.16 17.97 -10.18
C VAL A 191 0.32 18.55 -8.78
N ILE A 192 1.02 17.82 -7.91
CA ILE A 192 1.32 18.27 -6.54
C ILE A 192 2.76 18.80 -6.54
N SER A 193 2.94 19.97 -5.94
CA SER A 193 4.27 20.46 -5.58
C SER A 193 4.56 20.10 -4.13
N VAL A 194 5.76 19.58 -3.89
CA VAL A 194 6.24 19.19 -2.57
C VAL A 194 7.61 19.78 -2.35
N GLU A 195 7.97 20.01 -1.08
CA GLU A 195 9.32 20.44 -0.72
C GLU A 195 10.17 19.24 -0.30
N PRO A 196 11.49 19.26 -0.57
CA PRO A 196 12.42 18.27 -0.02
C PRO A 196 12.35 18.20 1.51
N ALA A 197 12.67 17.02 2.05
CA ALA A 197 12.74 16.82 3.48
C ALA A 197 13.83 17.71 4.10
N ARG A 198 13.53 18.27 5.27
CA ARG A 198 14.51 18.99 6.09
C ARG A 198 15.16 18.00 7.05
N LEU A 199 16.35 17.52 6.69
CA LEU A 199 17.09 16.60 7.53
C LEU A 199 17.75 17.35 8.70
N PRO A 200 17.65 16.83 9.95
CA PRO A 200 18.45 17.33 11.05
C PRO A 200 19.95 17.30 10.70
N PRO A 201 20.75 18.28 11.14
CA PRO A 201 22.20 18.22 10.97
C PRO A 201 22.77 16.93 11.58
N ALA A 202 23.74 16.33 10.91
CA ALA A 202 24.48 15.17 11.38
C ALA A 202 25.89 15.57 11.82
N GLN A 203 26.59 14.66 12.48
CA GLN A 203 28.00 14.87 12.80
C GLN A 203 28.83 15.03 11.51
N MET A 204 29.76 15.98 11.53
CA MET A 204 30.65 16.29 10.41
C MET A 204 32.01 15.60 10.53
N THR A 205 32.32 15.06 11.71
CA THR A 205 33.53 14.28 12.02
C THR A 205 33.21 12.78 11.91
N GLY A 206 34.22 11.93 12.06
CA GLY A 206 34.06 10.49 11.93
C GLY A 206 33.97 9.99 10.49
N GLU A 207 33.95 8.67 10.34
CA GLU A 207 33.79 7.99 9.06
C GLU A 207 32.33 8.10 8.57
N SER A 208 32.16 8.15 7.24
CA SER A 208 30.87 7.97 6.58
C SER A 208 30.93 6.79 5.61
N ARG A 209 29.87 5.99 5.58
CA ARG A 209 29.70 4.83 4.70
C ARG A 209 28.36 4.90 4.02
N ALA A 210 28.36 4.79 2.70
CA ALA A 210 27.15 4.72 1.91
C ALA A 210 26.98 3.34 1.29
N PHE A 211 25.74 2.91 1.15
CA PHE A 211 25.36 1.64 0.56
C PHE A 211 24.23 1.86 -0.44
N VAL A 212 24.29 1.17 -1.58
CA VAL A 212 23.15 1.08 -2.49
C VAL A 212 22.38 -0.20 -2.21
N VAL A 213 21.07 -0.07 -2.03
CA VAL A 213 20.19 -1.18 -1.67
C VAL A 213 19.92 -2.08 -2.88
N THR A 214 20.36 -3.33 -2.79
CA THR A 214 20.20 -4.36 -3.83
C THR A 214 19.06 -5.33 -3.54
N TRP A 215 18.59 -5.36 -2.29
CA TRP A 215 17.42 -6.13 -1.84
C TRP A 215 16.58 -5.33 -0.86
N PHE A 216 15.25 -5.34 -1.05
CA PHE A 216 14.27 -4.82 -0.11
C PHE A 216 12.96 -5.61 -0.24
N ALA A 217 12.48 -6.20 0.86
CA ALA A 217 11.27 -7.02 0.88
C ALA A 217 10.67 -7.09 2.30
N PRO A 218 9.37 -7.36 2.46
CA PRO A 218 8.83 -7.70 3.77
C PRO A 218 9.47 -8.99 4.29
N VAL A 219 9.65 -9.10 5.60
CA VAL A 219 9.97 -10.38 6.24
C VAL A 219 8.73 -11.27 6.12
N ALA A 220 8.79 -12.25 5.23
CA ALA A 220 7.65 -13.13 4.92
C ALA A 220 8.05 -14.61 4.74
N ASP A 221 9.32 -14.96 4.86
CA ASP A 221 9.76 -16.34 4.65
C ASP A 221 9.35 -17.23 5.84
N SER A 222 8.28 -17.99 5.64
CA SER A 222 7.96 -19.11 6.50
C SER A 222 8.47 -20.40 5.86
N ARG A 223 8.85 -21.37 6.69
CA ARG A 223 9.16 -22.72 6.24
C ARG A 223 7.87 -23.49 5.96
N LYS A 224 7.93 -24.48 5.08
CA LYS A 224 6.77 -25.29 4.71
C LYS A 224 6.09 -25.98 5.91
N ASP A 225 6.85 -26.37 6.92
CA ASP A 225 6.35 -26.99 8.17
C ASP A 225 5.66 -25.99 9.12
N GLN A 226 5.80 -24.69 8.89
CA GLN A 226 5.20 -23.65 9.71
C GLN A 226 3.79 -23.26 9.25
N CYS A 227 3.37 -23.70 8.06
CA CYS A 227 2.04 -23.44 7.52
C CYS A 227 1.23 -24.74 7.49
N ALA A 228 0.04 -24.76 8.08
CA ALA A 228 -0.88 -25.89 7.96
C ALA A 228 -1.26 -26.15 6.49
N ALA A 229 -1.37 -25.07 5.71
CA ALA A 229 -1.45 -25.06 4.26
C ALA A 229 -0.95 -23.68 3.75
N MET A 230 -0.55 -23.60 2.48
CA MET A 230 -0.38 -22.30 1.83
C MET A 230 -1.75 -21.76 1.44
N ASN A 231 -1.91 -20.43 1.52
CA ASN A 231 -3.09 -19.79 0.96
C ASN A 231 -3.14 -19.98 -0.56
N THR A 232 -4.35 -20.07 -1.10
CA THR A 232 -4.59 -20.26 -2.52
C THR A 232 -5.44 -19.14 -3.08
N LYS A 233 -5.37 -18.99 -4.40
CA LYS A 233 -6.29 -18.14 -5.16
C LYS A 233 -7.73 -18.68 -5.09
N PRO A 234 -8.76 -17.85 -5.35
CA PRO A 234 -10.13 -18.33 -5.46
C PRO A 234 -10.30 -19.32 -6.61
N GLU A 235 -11.22 -20.27 -6.43
CA GLU A 235 -11.59 -21.26 -7.42
C GLU A 235 -12.73 -20.75 -8.32
N GLN A 236 -12.86 -21.31 -9.52
CA GLN A 236 -13.99 -20.93 -10.40
C GLN A 236 -15.36 -21.26 -9.80
N SER A 237 -15.44 -22.27 -8.94
CA SER A 237 -16.66 -22.61 -8.22
C SER A 237 -17.15 -21.48 -7.32
N ASP A 238 -16.23 -20.68 -6.79
CA ASP A 238 -16.54 -19.61 -5.84
C ASP A 238 -17.41 -18.54 -6.50
N TYR A 239 -17.19 -18.27 -7.80
CA TYR A 239 -18.00 -17.34 -8.59
C TYR A 239 -19.49 -17.67 -8.58
N PHE A 240 -19.83 -18.96 -8.54
CA PHE A 240 -21.21 -19.42 -8.60
C PHE A 240 -21.82 -19.70 -7.22
N ALA A 241 -21.02 -19.70 -6.16
CA ALA A 241 -21.39 -20.27 -4.86
C ALA A 241 -22.54 -19.51 -4.17
N LEU A 242 -22.64 -18.20 -4.37
CA LEU A 242 -23.67 -17.34 -3.77
C LEU A 242 -24.81 -16.99 -4.74
N MET A 243 -24.80 -17.53 -5.96
CA MET A 243 -25.87 -17.31 -6.94
C MET A 243 -27.07 -18.24 -6.68
N PRO A 244 -28.30 -17.81 -7.01
CA PRO A 244 -29.43 -18.72 -7.12
C PRO A 244 -29.13 -19.87 -8.09
N PRO A 245 -29.57 -21.13 -7.82
CA PRO A 245 -29.20 -22.29 -8.63
C PRO A 245 -29.45 -22.15 -10.13
N GLU A 246 -30.60 -21.57 -10.51
CA GLU A 246 -30.94 -21.34 -11.92
C GLU A 246 -29.97 -20.36 -12.58
N ARG A 247 -29.64 -19.27 -11.88
CA ARG A 247 -28.68 -18.26 -12.34
C ARG A 247 -27.27 -18.84 -12.45
N ALA A 248 -26.85 -19.65 -11.48
CA ALA A 248 -25.58 -20.36 -11.52
C ALA A 248 -25.48 -21.29 -12.75
N ALA A 249 -26.55 -22.05 -13.04
CA ALA A 249 -26.60 -22.92 -14.21
C ALA A 249 -26.53 -22.13 -15.53
N GLU A 250 -27.28 -21.03 -15.63
CA GLU A 250 -27.25 -20.13 -16.79
C GLU A 250 -25.84 -19.57 -17.02
N GLN A 251 -25.18 -19.09 -15.96
CA GLN A 251 -23.84 -18.53 -16.06
C GLN A 251 -22.77 -19.58 -16.40
N ARG A 252 -22.87 -20.79 -15.82
CA ARG A 252 -21.97 -21.91 -16.21
C ARG A 252 -22.11 -22.24 -17.70
N ALA A 253 -23.33 -22.29 -18.22
CA ALA A 253 -23.58 -22.56 -19.63
C ALA A 253 -23.00 -21.46 -20.55
N LYS A 254 -23.15 -20.18 -20.15
CA LYS A 254 -22.59 -19.03 -20.87
C LYS A 254 -21.06 -19.06 -20.90
N LEU A 255 -20.43 -19.38 -19.78
CA LEU A 255 -18.98 -19.33 -19.61
C LEU A 255 -18.26 -20.62 -20.06
N ALA A 256 -18.98 -21.72 -20.31
CA ALA A 256 -18.40 -22.99 -20.72
C ALA A 256 -17.48 -22.86 -21.95
N LYS A 257 -17.87 -22.04 -22.93
CA LYS A 257 -17.07 -21.80 -24.15
C LYS A 257 -15.78 -21.01 -23.90
N GLN A 258 -15.66 -20.35 -22.75
CA GLN A 258 -14.52 -19.51 -22.36
C GLN A 258 -13.61 -20.21 -21.34
N GLY A 259 -13.89 -21.48 -21.00
CA GLY A 259 -13.15 -22.20 -19.95
C GLY A 259 -13.61 -21.85 -18.53
N GLY A 260 -14.78 -21.22 -18.39
CA GLY A 260 -15.40 -20.85 -17.12
C GLY A 260 -15.09 -19.42 -16.67
N ALA A 261 -15.19 -19.15 -15.36
CA ALA A 261 -15.01 -17.81 -14.82
C ALA A 261 -13.52 -17.42 -14.82
N ASP A 262 -13.19 -16.29 -15.43
CA ASP A 262 -11.82 -15.77 -15.54
C ASP A 262 -11.50 -14.72 -14.46
N THR A 263 -10.29 -14.16 -14.50
CA THR A 263 -9.85 -13.16 -13.51
C THR A 263 -10.68 -11.89 -13.50
N ARG A 264 -11.44 -11.57 -14.56
CA ARG A 264 -12.33 -10.41 -14.61
C ARG A 264 -13.68 -10.69 -13.97
N MET A 265 -14.08 -11.97 -13.91
CA MET A 265 -15.36 -12.41 -13.36
C MET A 265 -15.25 -12.78 -11.87
N LEU A 266 -14.14 -13.42 -11.47
CA LEU A 266 -13.90 -13.89 -10.09
C LEU A 266 -14.07 -12.83 -8.98
N PRO A 267 -13.80 -11.52 -9.18
CA PRO A 267 -14.11 -10.51 -8.17
C PRO A 267 -15.61 -10.44 -7.84
N TYR A 268 -16.50 -10.72 -8.79
CA TYR A 268 -17.94 -10.57 -8.68
C TYR A 268 -18.62 -11.83 -8.12
N ARG A 269 -17.92 -12.51 -7.20
CA ARG A 269 -18.37 -13.72 -6.49
C ARG A 269 -19.14 -13.43 -5.20
N GLY A 270 -19.59 -12.18 -5.02
CA GLY A 270 -20.38 -11.74 -3.89
C GLY A 270 -21.88 -11.95 -4.08
N PRO A 271 -22.68 -11.67 -3.04
CA PRO A 271 -24.13 -11.61 -3.17
C PRO A 271 -24.54 -10.59 -4.25
N ASP A 272 -25.57 -10.91 -5.05
CA ASP A 272 -26.00 -10.13 -6.23
C ASP A 272 -24.86 -9.78 -7.21
N GLU A 273 -23.88 -10.67 -7.36
CA GLU A 273 -22.70 -10.45 -8.19
C GLU A 273 -21.88 -9.20 -7.77
N MET A 274 -21.94 -8.80 -6.49
CA MET A 274 -21.12 -7.70 -5.97
C MET A 274 -19.63 -8.07 -5.89
N ASN A 275 -18.77 -7.06 -5.98
CA ASN A 275 -17.33 -7.24 -6.04
C ASN A 275 -16.70 -7.46 -4.63
N VAL A 276 -16.18 -8.65 -4.37
CA VAL A 276 -15.61 -9.05 -3.06
C VAL A 276 -14.16 -8.65 -2.86
N THR A 277 -13.44 -8.19 -3.89
CA THR A 277 -12.12 -7.57 -3.65
C THR A 277 -12.26 -6.12 -3.19
N MET A 278 -13.41 -5.54 -3.52
CA MET A 278 -13.79 -4.17 -3.21
C MET A 278 -14.61 -4.04 -1.93
N LEU A 279 -15.46 -5.03 -1.64
CA LEU A 279 -16.23 -5.16 -0.42
C LEU A 279 -15.91 -6.50 0.26
N PRO A 280 -14.69 -6.70 0.82
CA PRO A 280 -14.26 -8.05 1.18
C PRO A 280 -15.01 -8.70 2.34
N GLY A 281 -15.70 -7.90 3.17
CA GLY A 281 -16.50 -8.40 4.28
C GLY A 281 -17.91 -8.88 3.93
N ILE A 282 -18.36 -8.79 2.66
CA ILE A 282 -19.75 -9.16 2.29
C ILE A 282 -19.97 -10.65 2.05
N VAL A 283 -18.92 -11.46 2.18
CA VAL A 283 -18.98 -12.93 2.08
C VAL A 283 -18.43 -13.55 3.37
N PRO A 284 -18.81 -14.79 3.71
CA PRO A 284 -18.20 -15.51 4.83
C PRO A 284 -16.67 -15.50 4.72
N ASP A 285 -15.99 -15.37 5.85
CA ASP A 285 -14.53 -15.50 5.89
C ASP A 285 -14.17 -16.92 5.39
N PRO A 286 -13.49 -17.06 4.24
CA PRO A 286 -13.09 -18.36 3.71
C PRO A 286 -11.99 -19.03 4.55
N GLY A 287 -11.49 -18.35 5.57
CA GLY A 287 -10.32 -18.73 6.33
C GLY A 287 -9.05 -18.17 5.69
N PHE A 288 -7.99 -18.13 6.49
CA PHE A 288 -6.70 -17.64 6.06
C PHE A 288 -5.60 -18.37 6.82
N ALA A 289 -4.71 -19.06 6.10
CA ALA A 289 -3.62 -19.80 6.72
C ALA A 289 -2.58 -18.80 7.25
N THR A 290 -2.13 -19.02 8.49
CA THR A 290 -1.14 -18.18 9.16
C THR A 290 0.02 -19.03 9.67
N PRO A 291 1.28 -18.55 9.58
CA PRO A 291 2.43 -19.27 10.11
C PRO A 291 2.33 -19.52 11.61
N GLN A 292 2.64 -20.75 12.02
CA GLN A 292 2.77 -21.16 13.41
C GLN A 292 4.24 -21.11 13.82
N VAL A 293 4.68 -19.94 14.30
CA VAL A 293 6.09 -19.68 14.64
C VAL A 293 6.22 -18.86 15.90
N ASP A 294 7.28 -19.08 16.67
CA ASP A 294 7.61 -18.26 17.84
C ASP A 294 8.81 -17.34 17.60
N VAL A 295 9.54 -17.54 16.50
CA VAL A 295 10.73 -16.76 16.15
C VAL A 295 10.51 -16.03 14.82
N VAL A 296 10.55 -14.70 14.86
CA VAL A 296 10.37 -13.81 13.69
C VAL A 296 11.34 -12.63 13.82
N ARG A 297 11.90 -12.18 12.70
CA ARG A 297 12.68 -10.93 12.67
C ARG A 297 11.75 -9.73 12.78
N GLY A 298 12.06 -8.80 13.68
CA GLY A 298 11.28 -7.57 13.87
C GLY A 298 11.85 -6.69 14.96
N PHE A 299 10.97 -5.87 15.53
CA PHE A 299 11.27 -4.94 16.61
C PHE A 299 10.21 -5.05 17.70
N ASN A 300 10.61 -4.78 18.93
CA ASN A 300 9.66 -4.47 19.99
C ASN A 300 9.22 -3.01 19.80
N LEU A 301 8.03 -2.81 19.22
CA LEU A 301 7.49 -1.52 18.86
C LEU A 301 6.69 -0.89 20.00
N ASP A 302 6.07 -1.70 20.84
CA ASP A 302 5.22 -1.26 21.95
C ASP A 302 5.90 -1.29 23.34
N ASN A 303 7.14 -1.78 23.40
CA ASN A 303 7.92 -2.04 24.62
C ASN A 303 7.27 -3.02 25.59
N ASN A 304 6.48 -3.97 25.07
CA ASN A 304 5.85 -5.04 25.83
C ASN A 304 6.34 -6.40 25.32
N ASP A 305 6.51 -7.37 26.20
CA ASP A 305 6.90 -8.75 25.86
C ASP A 305 5.85 -9.81 26.27
N GLY A 306 4.69 -9.34 26.69
CA GLY A 306 3.56 -10.11 27.20
C GLY A 306 3.55 -10.24 28.72
N SER A 307 4.60 -9.78 29.43
CA SER A 307 4.66 -9.85 30.89
C SER A 307 4.00 -8.67 31.60
N GLN A 308 3.68 -7.58 30.87
CA GLN A 308 3.02 -6.40 31.42
C GLN A 308 1.65 -6.14 30.78
N SER A 309 0.87 -5.25 31.40
CA SER A 309 -0.37 -4.73 30.79
C SER A 309 -0.08 -4.07 29.45
N TRP A 310 -1.00 -4.25 28.50
CA TRP A 310 -0.86 -3.72 27.15
C TRP A 310 -0.79 -2.18 27.13
N PRO A 311 0.19 -1.59 26.43
CA PRO A 311 0.31 -0.15 26.28
C PRO A 311 -0.94 0.49 25.67
N ALA A 312 -1.18 1.76 26.00
CA ALA A 312 -2.22 2.53 25.34
C ALA A 312 -1.94 2.61 23.83
N GLY A 313 -2.98 2.45 23.01
CA GLY A 313 -2.85 2.49 21.56
C GLY A 313 -2.45 1.17 20.89
N THR A 314 -2.18 0.11 21.67
CA THR A 314 -1.98 -1.27 21.18
C THR A 314 -3.01 -2.22 21.78
N ARG A 315 -3.06 -3.46 21.27
CA ARG A 315 -3.95 -4.51 21.80
C ARG A 315 -3.20 -5.83 21.95
N PRO A 316 -3.77 -6.82 22.67
CA PRO A 316 -3.18 -8.13 22.77
C PRO A 316 -2.90 -8.76 21.41
N HIS A 317 -1.65 -9.18 21.20
CA HIS A 317 -1.18 -9.84 19.99
C HIS A 317 -0.05 -10.82 20.33
N LYS A 318 0.43 -11.58 19.34
CA LYS A 318 1.51 -12.54 19.56
C LYS A 318 2.85 -11.82 19.64
N ASN A 319 3.50 -11.89 20.79
CA ASN A 319 4.89 -11.51 20.96
C ASN A 319 5.81 -12.61 20.43
N PHE A 320 6.65 -12.29 19.45
CA PHE A 320 7.67 -13.21 18.94
C PHE A 320 9.00 -13.03 19.70
N ALA A 321 9.87 -14.03 19.60
CA ALA A 321 11.29 -13.85 19.82
C ALA A 321 11.98 -13.52 18.48
N SER A 322 13.13 -12.85 18.51
CA SER A 322 13.99 -12.72 17.34
C SER A 322 15.04 -13.84 17.31
N PRO A 323 15.66 -14.12 16.14
CA PRO A 323 16.75 -15.10 16.05
C PRO A 323 17.95 -14.82 16.96
N ASP A 324 18.15 -13.56 17.36
CA ASP A 324 19.21 -13.12 18.28
C ASP A 324 18.77 -13.10 19.77
N GLY A 325 17.58 -13.63 20.08
CA GLY A 325 17.11 -13.83 21.46
C GLY A 325 16.37 -12.68 22.10
N ARG A 326 16.16 -11.54 21.41
CA ARG A 326 15.30 -10.46 21.93
C ARG A 326 13.85 -10.93 21.98
N THR A 327 13.11 -10.42 22.95
CA THR A 327 11.70 -10.77 23.21
C THR A 327 10.77 -9.59 22.91
N GLY A 328 9.46 -9.87 22.84
CA GLY A 328 8.45 -8.85 22.55
C GLY A 328 8.54 -8.32 21.12
N ILE A 329 8.89 -9.18 20.16
CA ILE A 329 9.01 -8.77 18.77
C ILE A 329 7.62 -8.66 18.14
N ASP A 330 7.35 -7.50 17.57
CA ASP A 330 6.14 -7.16 16.85
C ASP A 330 6.41 -7.24 15.34
N ASN A 331 5.76 -8.20 14.68
CA ASN A 331 5.73 -8.30 13.23
C ASN A 331 4.49 -9.08 12.79
N GLN A 332 3.31 -8.59 13.13
CA GLN A 332 2.04 -9.26 12.80
C GLN A 332 1.81 -9.32 11.28
N LEU A 333 2.43 -8.46 10.47
CA LEU A 333 2.38 -8.60 9.01
C LEU A 333 3.00 -9.93 8.54
N PHE A 334 3.98 -10.50 9.26
CA PHE A 334 4.49 -11.84 9.00
C PHE A 334 3.40 -12.91 9.10
N THR A 335 2.44 -12.77 10.02
CA THR A 335 1.36 -13.75 10.16
C THR A 335 0.42 -13.75 8.96
N ILE A 336 0.37 -12.63 8.24
CA ILE A 336 -0.43 -12.47 7.01
C ILE A 336 0.35 -12.98 5.80
N LEU A 337 1.62 -12.61 5.67
CA LEU A 337 2.38 -12.90 4.45
C LEU A 337 3.02 -14.29 4.44
N GLY A 338 3.29 -14.86 5.61
CA GLY A 338 4.18 -16.02 5.70
C GLY A 338 3.64 -17.29 5.06
N CYS A 339 2.32 -17.48 4.98
CA CYS A 339 1.73 -18.62 4.27
C CYS A 339 1.25 -18.23 2.86
N ILE A 340 1.93 -17.29 2.19
CA ILE A 340 1.68 -16.97 0.79
C ILE A 340 2.99 -16.97 -0.01
N GLU A 341 3.15 -17.95 -0.89
CA GLU A 341 4.41 -18.19 -1.62
C GLU A 341 4.87 -16.96 -2.41
N GLY A 342 3.95 -16.24 -3.04
CA GLY A 342 4.35 -15.11 -3.87
C GLY A 342 4.88 -13.89 -3.11
N TRP A 343 4.81 -13.86 -1.77
CA TRP A 343 5.47 -12.87 -0.90
C TRP A 343 6.79 -13.36 -0.30
N HIS A 344 7.12 -14.64 -0.41
CA HIS A 344 8.43 -15.14 0.01
C HIS A 344 9.53 -14.46 -0.79
N ARG A 345 10.75 -14.50 -0.27
CA ARG A 345 11.95 -13.92 -0.87
C ARG A 345 12.20 -14.43 -2.28
N ASP A 346 11.97 -15.71 -2.54
CA ASP A 346 12.02 -16.33 -3.87
C ASP A 346 10.66 -16.31 -4.60
N GLY A 347 9.67 -15.64 -4.02
CA GLY A 347 8.35 -15.39 -4.58
C GLY A 347 8.34 -14.28 -5.64
N PHE A 348 7.26 -14.27 -6.42
CA PHE A 348 7.10 -13.39 -7.58
C PHE A 348 7.24 -11.89 -7.24
N LEU A 349 6.62 -11.41 -6.16
CA LEU A 349 6.56 -9.98 -5.84
C LEU A 349 7.93 -9.41 -5.43
N PRO A 350 8.65 -9.97 -4.43
CA PRO A 350 9.98 -9.48 -4.09
C PRO A 350 10.96 -9.62 -5.26
N MET A 351 10.91 -10.71 -6.03
CA MET A 351 11.79 -10.90 -7.17
C MET A 351 11.63 -9.82 -8.24
N ILE A 352 10.41 -9.53 -8.69
CA ILE A 352 10.17 -8.51 -9.73
C ILE A 352 10.52 -7.12 -9.22
N SER A 353 10.10 -6.77 -8.01
CA SER A 353 10.35 -5.43 -7.45
C SER A 353 11.85 -5.15 -7.32
N ASN A 354 12.62 -6.14 -6.84
CA ASN A 354 14.08 -6.03 -6.73
C ASN A 354 14.78 -6.10 -8.09
N GLU A 355 14.28 -6.89 -9.03
CA GLU A 355 14.85 -6.93 -10.38
C GLU A 355 14.65 -5.62 -11.13
N LEU A 356 13.45 -5.02 -11.06
CA LEU A 356 13.17 -3.70 -11.61
C LEU A 356 14.09 -2.64 -11.00
N ARG A 357 14.32 -2.68 -9.68
CA ARG A 357 15.28 -1.81 -9.00
C ARG A 357 16.67 -1.94 -9.60
N ARG A 358 17.20 -3.17 -9.66
CA ARG A 358 18.52 -3.46 -10.22
C ARG A 358 18.61 -3.10 -11.71
N ALA A 359 17.50 -3.12 -12.45
CA ALA A 359 17.44 -2.92 -13.91
C ALA A 359 17.32 -1.43 -14.32
N GLY A 360 17.61 -0.53 -13.38
CA GLY A 360 17.57 0.92 -13.62
C GLY A 360 16.33 1.61 -13.08
N GLY A 361 15.56 0.94 -12.21
CA GLY A 361 14.57 1.59 -11.35
C GLY A 361 15.20 2.48 -10.28
N LEU A 362 14.37 2.94 -9.34
CA LEU A 362 14.79 3.83 -8.25
C LEU A 362 15.82 3.18 -7.34
N SER A 363 17.04 3.74 -7.25
CA SER A 363 18.05 3.28 -6.29
C SER A 363 17.82 3.92 -4.93
N ILE A 364 17.80 3.12 -3.87
CA ILE A 364 17.76 3.57 -2.47
C ILE A 364 19.20 3.56 -1.95
N LEU A 365 19.58 4.62 -1.23
CA LEU A 365 20.86 4.71 -0.55
C LEU A 365 20.65 4.69 0.96
N VAL A 366 21.50 3.95 1.67
CA VAL A 366 21.63 4.04 3.12
C VAL A 366 22.99 4.68 3.41
N ASP A 367 22.98 5.83 4.07
CA ASP A 367 24.18 6.56 4.51
C ASP A 367 24.30 6.47 6.02
N ILE A 368 25.46 6.02 6.50
CA ILE A 368 25.80 5.95 7.93
C ILE A 368 26.97 6.91 8.14
N SER A 369 26.78 7.94 8.95
CA SER A 369 27.75 9.02 9.13
C SER A 369 28.03 9.29 10.61
N GLY A 370 29.22 9.83 10.90
CA GLY A 370 29.62 10.16 12.26
C GLY A 370 30.18 8.96 13.03
N ILE A 371 30.76 7.98 12.33
CA ILE A 371 31.30 6.78 12.97
C ILE A 371 32.71 7.08 13.49
N ASP A 372 32.85 7.21 14.80
CA ASP A 372 34.13 7.36 15.49
C ASP A 372 34.67 6.00 16.00
N ASP A 373 33.78 5.08 16.39
CA ASP A 373 34.11 3.70 16.79
C ASP A 373 33.17 2.68 16.12
N ARG A 374 33.73 1.71 15.40
CA ARG A 374 32.93 0.72 14.64
C ARG A 374 32.31 -0.37 15.51
N LEU A 375 32.73 -0.52 16.76
CA LEU A 375 32.18 -1.48 17.71
C LEU A 375 31.19 -0.82 18.67
N ASN A 376 31.53 0.34 19.24
CA ASN A 376 30.69 1.00 20.22
C ASN A 376 30.74 2.52 20.08
N ASP A 377 29.66 3.11 19.59
CA ASP A 377 29.56 4.54 19.32
C ASP A 377 28.18 5.06 19.74
N ASP A 378 28.16 6.06 20.62
CA ASP A 378 26.93 6.57 21.20
C ASP A 378 26.15 7.50 20.25
N ASN A 379 26.76 7.97 19.17
CA ASN A 379 26.17 9.02 18.34
C ASN A 379 26.55 8.92 16.86
N VAL A 380 25.87 8.01 16.16
CA VAL A 380 25.92 7.90 14.71
C VAL A 380 24.60 8.35 14.10
N THR A 381 24.61 8.63 12.80
CA THR A 381 23.41 9.00 12.05
C THR A 381 23.20 8.02 10.91
N VAL A 382 21.95 7.58 10.72
CA VAL A 382 21.55 6.76 9.58
C VAL A 382 20.57 7.54 8.72
N SER A 383 20.83 7.66 7.43
CA SER A 383 19.93 8.33 6.48
C SER A 383 19.46 7.36 5.40
N ILE A 384 18.15 7.38 5.10
CA ILE A 384 17.59 6.76 3.90
C ILE A 384 17.41 7.85 2.86
N LEU A 385 18.08 7.67 1.72
CA LEU A 385 18.10 8.61 0.61
C LEU A 385 17.73 7.88 -0.69
N TYR A 386 17.48 8.64 -1.75
CA TYR A 386 17.22 8.10 -3.08
C TYR A 386 18.21 8.69 -4.08
N SER A 387 18.66 7.91 -5.04
CA SER A 387 19.64 8.34 -6.03
C SER A 387 19.00 8.86 -7.33
N ALA A 388 19.66 9.81 -7.97
CA ALA A 388 19.39 10.19 -9.35
C ALA A 388 19.98 9.20 -10.37
N ASP A 389 20.86 8.30 -9.91
CA ASP A 389 21.57 7.34 -10.75
C ASP A 389 21.00 5.92 -10.59
N PRO A 390 20.79 5.19 -11.71
CA PRO A 390 20.44 3.79 -11.66
C PRO A 390 21.64 2.95 -11.20
N MET A 391 21.36 1.81 -10.56
CA MET A 391 22.36 0.79 -10.31
C MET A 391 23.09 0.36 -11.58
N ARG A 392 24.41 0.18 -11.47
CA ARG A 392 25.25 -0.32 -12.56
C ARG A 392 25.45 -1.82 -12.42
N ARG A 393 25.35 -2.54 -13.53
CA ARG A 393 25.57 -3.98 -13.59
C ARG A 393 26.83 -4.31 -14.38
N ASP A 394 27.41 -5.46 -14.07
CA ASP A 394 28.51 -6.05 -14.82
C ASP A 394 28.09 -6.46 -16.24
N GLY A 395 29.04 -6.93 -17.05
CA GLY A 395 28.78 -7.41 -18.41
C GLY A 395 27.82 -8.60 -18.49
N SER A 396 27.60 -9.33 -17.37
CA SER A 396 26.65 -10.43 -17.29
C SER A 396 25.21 -9.96 -17.05
N SER A 397 25.01 -8.68 -16.69
CA SER A 397 23.74 -8.10 -16.26
C SER A 397 23.12 -8.78 -15.02
N LYS A 398 23.89 -9.57 -14.26
CA LYS A 398 23.40 -10.25 -13.05
C LYS A 398 23.92 -9.62 -11.76
N THR A 399 25.13 -9.08 -11.80
CA THR A 399 25.79 -8.54 -10.60
C THR A 399 25.71 -7.03 -10.60
N VAL A 400 25.23 -6.45 -9.50
CA VAL A 400 25.34 -5.00 -9.27
C VAL A 400 26.77 -4.69 -8.85
N LEU A 401 27.39 -3.70 -9.48
CA LEU A 401 28.77 -3.29 -9.20
C LEU A 401 28.82 -2.49 -7.89
N SER A 402 29.69 -2.90 -6.97
CA SER A 402 30.01 -2.14 -5.76
C SER A 402 30.86 -0.91 -6.08
N ASP A 403 31.01 -0.04 -5.08
CA ASP A 403 31.99 1.06 -5.09
C ASP A 403 31.72 2.10 -6.20
N PHE A 404 30.48 2.16 -6.68
CA PHE A 404 30.02 3.21 -7.59
C PHE A 404 29.63 4.48 -6.83
N THR A 405 29.84 5.62 -7.47
CA THR A 405 29.32 6.90 -6.98
C THR A 405 27.89 7.10 -7.45
N PHE A 406 26.99 7.42 -6.52
CA PHE A 406 25.57 7.68 -6.74
C PHE A 406 25.24 9.10 -6.30
N ARG A 407 24.78 9.94 -7.24
CA ARG A 407 24.29 11.28 -6.90
C ARG A 407 22.97 11.17 -6.15
N VAL A 408 22.81 12.00 -5.14
CA VAL A 408 21.57 12.11 -4.38
C VAL A 408 20.52 12.79 -5.26
N ASN A 409 19.29 12.27 -5.25
CA ASN A 409 18.19 12.77 -6.03
C ASN A 409 17.63 14.05 -5.42
N ASP A 410 17.80 15.19 -6.08
CA ASP A 410 17.30 16.49 -5.61
C ASP A 410 15.87 16.80 -6.10
N SER A 411 15.27 15.90 -6.89
CA SER A 411 13.86 15.99 -7.26
C SER A 411 12.98 15.90 -6.02
N PRO A 412 12.05 16.85 -5.78
CA PRO A 412 11.13 16.79 -4.65
C PRO A 412 10.25 15.54 -4.63
N ALA A 413 10.04 14.89 -5.79
CA ALA A 413 9.31 13.63 -5.86
C ALA A 413 9.94 12.49 -5.04
N PHE A 414 11.22 12.57 -4.74
CA PHE A 414 11.95 11.59 -3.94
C PHE A 414 12.60 12.20 -2.70
N SER A 415 13.15 13.41 -2.81
CA SER A 415 13.82 14.08 -1.68
C SER A 415 12.88 14.49 -0.54
N GLN A 416 11.57 14.61 -0.80
CA GLN A 416 10.56 14.76 0.27
C GLN A 416 10.54 13.56 1.24
N ASP A 417 10.95 12.38 0.77
CA ASP A 417 10.87 11.11 1.50
C ASP A 417 12.22 10.74 2.14
N PHE A 418 13.22 11.64 2.12
CA PHE A 418 14.46 11.39 2.85
C PHE A 418 14.21 11.33 4.34
N ALA A 419 14.78 10.33 4.99
CA ALA A 419 14.67 10.12 6.42
C ALA A 419 16.05 10.12 7.05
N ARG A 420 16.18 10.70 8.25
CA ARG A 420 17.41 10.69 9.03
C ARG A 420 17.12 10.34 10.48
N PHE A 421 17.75 9.27 10.93
CA PHE A 421 17.65 8.73 12.26
C PHE A 421 18.90 9.09 13.06
N ARG A 422 18.71 9.42 14.35
CA ARG A 422 19.78 9.26 15.33
C ARG A 422 19.97 7.79 15.62
N ALA A 423 21.19 7.37 15.88
CA ALA A 423 21.53 5.99 16.11
C ALA A 423 22.75 5.85 17.00
N ARG A 424 22.98 4.62 17.46
CA ARG A 424 24.17 4.19 18.20
C ARG A 424 24.66 2.86 17.69
N ILE A 425 25.95 2.59 17.81
CA ILE A 425 26.58 1.31 17.56
C ILE A 425 26.80 0.62 18.90
N VAL A 426 26.32 -0.61 19.03
CA VAL A 426 26.56 -1.47 20.20
C VAL A 426 27.02 -2.82 19.69
N ASP A 427 28.22 -3.23 20.08
CA ASP A 427 28.86 -4.47 19.64
C ASP A 427 28.83 -4.67 18.11
N GLY A 428 29.09 -3.58 17.36
CA GLY A 428 29.12 -3.57 15.90
C GLY A 428 27.74 -3.52 15.22
N VAL A 429 26.65 -3.44 15.99
CA VAL A 429 25.29 -3.31 15.47
C VAL A 429 24.80 -1.89 15.61
N ILE A 430 24.35 -1.29 14.51
CA ILE A 430 23.75 0.05 14.49
C ILE A 430 22.25 -0.07 14.81
N MET A 431 21.80 0.65 15.84
CA MET A 431 20.41 0.73 16.26
C MET A 431 19.93 2.17 16.20
N THR A 432 18.80 2.42 15.56
CA THR A 432 18.24 3.77 15.48
C THR A 432 17.24 4.08 16.59
N ASP A 433 17.15 5.35 16.97
CA ASP A 433 15.96 5.91 17.61
C ASP A 433 14.77 5.82 16.63
N PRO A 434 13.52 5.78 17.13
CA PRO A 434 12.35 5.78 16.26
C PRO A 434 12.11 7.16 15.63
N LEU A 435 11.68 7.17 14.37
CA LEU A 435 11.01 8.31 13.74
C LEU A 435 9.50 8.07 13.74
N GLU A 436 8.74 9.13 13.99
CA GLU A 436 7.27 9.07 14.02
C GLU A 436 6.70 8.49 12.72
N LYS A 437 7.24 8.91 11.56
CA LYS A 437 6.80 8.46 10.26
C LYS A 437 7.88 8.64 9.20
N ILE A 438 8.04 7.65 8.33
CA ILE A 438 8.83 7.74 7.09
C ILE A 438 8.01 7.24 5.91
N TYR A 439 8.48 7.48 4.69
CA TYR A 439 7.95 6.89 3.47
C TYR A 439 9.00 6.02 2.77
N MET A 440 8.63 4.78 2.48
CA MET A 440 9.49 3.80 1.82
C MET A 440 9.03 3.54 0.40
N HIS A 441 9.97 3.36 -0.53
CA HIS A 441 9.70 3.00 -1.91
C HIS A 441 10.05 1.54 -2.17
N GLU A 442 9.03 0.71 -2.36
CA GLU A 442 9.20 -0.72 -2.67
C GLU A 442 9.56 -0.94 -4.16
N GLY A 443 9.26 0.04 -5.02
CA GLY A 443 9.65 0.11 -6.44
C GLY A 443 9.34 1.50 -7.01
N SER A 444 9.49 1.69 -8.32
CA SER A 444 9.36 3.02 -8.98
C SER A 444 7.97 3.65 -8.96
N GLY A 445 6.94 2.93 -8.49
CA GLY A 445 5.56 3.41 -8.45
C GLY A 445 4.76 2.93 -7.23
N ASN A 446 5.44 2.49 -6.16
CA ASN A 446 4.80 2.10 -4.92
C ASN A 446 5.59 2.69 -3.75
N SER A 447 5.01 3.70 -3.10
CA SER A 447 5.56 4.33 -1.91
C SER A 447 4.54 4.28 -0.80
N TRP A 448 4.98 4.05 0.42
CA TRP A 448 4.05 3.86 1.51
C TRP A 448 4.62 4.30 2.86
N PRO A 449 3.77 4.77 3.79
CA PRO A 449 4.24 5.23 5.09
C PRO A 449 4.50 4.06 6.04
N LEU A 450 5.44 4.30 6.96
CA LEU A 450 5.75 3.45 8.10
C LEU A 450 5.80 4.31 9.36
N SER A 451 4.89 4.10 10.30
CA SER A 451 4.84 4.84 11.56
C SER A 451 5.75 4.20 12.62
N ASN A 452 6.30 5.01 13.53
CA ASN A 452 7.25 4.58 14.56
C ASN A 452 8.43 3.77 14.00
N ALA A 453 8.89 4.20 12.81
CA ALA A 453 9.90 3.53 12.04
C ALA A 453 11.24 3.52 12.77
N ARG A 454 11.92 2.38 12.77
CA ARG A 454 13.26 2.20 13.33
C ARG A 454 14.03 1.15 12.54
N MET A 455 15.36 1.20 12.64
CA MET A 455 16.26 0.31 11.91
C MET A 455 17.27 -0.38 12.83
N ARG A 456 17.66 -1.57 12.42
CA ARG A 456 18.81 -2.33 12.92
C ARG A 456 19.70 -2.66 11.74
N LEU A 457 20.96 -2.28 11.77
CA LEU A 457 21.89 -2.47 10.65
C LEU A 457 23.19 -3.11 11.13
N GLU A 458 23.76 -3.94 10.27
CA GLU A 458 25.04 -4.60 10.47
C GLU A 458 25.85 -4.48 9.18
N ILE A 459 27.10 -4.03 9.31
CA ILE A 459 28.06 -4.07 8.21
C ILE A 459 28.77 -5.41 8.30
N THR A 460 28.55 -6.26 7.31
CA THR A 460 29.10 -7.62 7.29
C THR A 460 30.62 -7.60 7.06
N PRO A 461 31.35 -8.69 7.38
CA PRO A 461 32.81 -8.73 7.24
C PRO A 461 33.34 -8.48 5.82
N ASP A 462 32.55 -8.79 4.80
CA ASP A 462 32.81 -8.48 3.38
C ASP A 462 32.50 -7.03 3.00
N GLY A 463 32.06 -6.21 3.96
CA GLY A 463 31.78 -4.79 3.79
C GLY A 463 30.36 -4.49 3.29
N ASN A 464 29.50 -5.49 3.11
CA ASN A 464 28.10 -5.29 2.70
C ASN A 464 27.21 -4.82 3.87
N LEU A 465 26.00 -4.40 3.56
CA LEU A 465 24.97 -4.00 4.53
C LEU A 465 23.91 -5.09 4.64
N LYS A 466 23.61 -5.50 5.86
CA LYS A 466 22.35 -6.14 6.21
C LYS A 466 21.58 -5.21 7.13
N ALA A 467 20.31 -4.99 6.83
CA ALA A 467 19.46 -4.13 7.64
C ALA A 467 18.05 -4.70 7.77
N LEU A 468 17.44 -4.38 8.90
CA LEU A 468 16.03 -4.57 9.17
C LEU A 468 15.43 -3.19 9.43
N ILE A 469 14.29 -2.90 8.83
CA ILE A 469 13.49 -1.71 9.12
C ILE A 469 12.09 -2.15 9.54
N GLY A 470 11.53 -1.52 10.57
CA GLY A 470 10.22 -1.90 11.06
C GLY A 470 9.48 -0.77 11.75
N GLY A 471 8.17 -0.97 11.89
CA GLY A 471 7.20 0.01 12.36
C GLY A 471 5.77 -0.47 12.04
N TYR A 472 4.80 0.43 12.09
CA TYR A 472 3.40 0.10 11.77
C TYR A 472 3.03 0.53 10.35
N ARG A 473 2.43 -0.38 9.59
CA ARG A 473 1.78 -0.10 8.30
C ARG A 473 0.30 0.19 8.55
N HIS A 474 -0.27 1.16 7.86
CA HIS A 474 -1.72 1.38 7.92
C HIS A 474 -2.48 0.28 7.16
N ILE A 475 -3.37 -0.45 7.82
CA ILE A 475 -4.01 -1.64 7.24
C ILE A 475 -4.81 -1.36 5.97
N ARG A 476 -5.54 -0.24 5.91
CA ARG A 476 -6.35 0.14 4.74
C ARG A 476 -5.49 0.44 3.50
N GLN A 477 -4.39 1.19 3.68
CA GLN A 477 -3.44 1.48 2.60
C GLN A 477 -2.72 0.21 2.13
N TYR A 478 -2.38 -0.67 3.07
CA TYR A 478 -1.81 -1.98 2.76
C TYR A 478 -2.79 -2.82 1.92
N LEU A 479 -4.04 -2.98 2.35
CA LEU A 479 -5.07 -3.73 1.63
C LEU A 479 -5.38 -3.12 0.25
N ALA A 480 -5.48 -1.79 0.15
CA ALA A 480 -5.68 -1.11 -1.13
C ALA A 480 -4.54 -1.39 -2.13
N THR A 481 -3.32 -1.56 -1.62
CA THR A 481 -2.15 -1.91 -2.45
C THR A 481 -2.11 -3.41 -2.75
N ALA A 482 -2.38 -4.27 -1.77
CA ALA A 482 -2.39 -5.73 -1.92
C ALA A 482 -3.50 -6.21 -2.87
N PHE A 483 -4.63 -5.52 -2.87
CA PHE A 483 -5.77 -5.81 -3.75
C PHE A 483 -5.80 -4.91 -4.99
N PHE A 484 -4.80 -4.03 -5.18
CA PHE A 484 -4.64 -3.25 -6.42
C PHE A 484 -4.78 -4.21 -7.60
N ARG A 485 -5.42 -3.85 -8.73
CA ARG A 485 -5.71 -4.78 -9.86
C ARG A 485 -6.55 -6.03 -9.51
N SER A 486 -7.11 -6.12 -8.31
CA SER A 486 -8.13 -7.09 -7.88
C SER A 486 -7.66 -8.52 -8.12
N SER A 487 -8.45 -9.32 -8.82
CA SER A 487 -8.25 -10.75 -9.00
C SER A 487 -6.98 -11.07 -9.80
N ASP A 488 -6.40 -10.11 -10.54
CA ASP A 488 -5.08 -10.30 -11.17
C ASP A 488 -4.03 -10.67 -10.11
N TYR A 489 -4.02 -10.00 -8.95
CA TYR A 489 -3.06 -10.33 -7.88
C TYR A 489 -3.50 -11.51 -7.02
N GLU A 490 -4.80 -11.70 -6.74
CA GLU A 490 -5.28 -12.93 -6.08
C GLU A 490 -4.76 -14.18 -6.81
N ASN A 491 -4.82 -14.15 -8.15
CA ASN A 491 -4.39 -15.24 -9.02
C ASN A 491 -2.87 -15.35 -9.19
N THR A 492 -2.16 -14.21 -9.22
CA THR A 492 -0.71 -14.19 -9.44
C THR A 492 0.06 -14.58 -8.20
N ILE A 493 -0.40 -14.15 -7.02
CA ILE A 493 0.34 -14.29 -5.76
C ILE A 493 -0.23 -15.41 -4.87
N GLY A 494 -1.50 -15.80 -5.06
CA GLY A 494 -2.11 -16.94 -4.39
C GLY A 494 -2.76 -16.61 -3.05
N PHE A 495 -3.82 -15.82 -3.06
CA PHE A 495 -4.61 -15.53 -1.86
C PHE A 495 -6.07 -15.22 -2.20
N ASN A 496 -6.93 -15.18 -1.18
CA ASN A 496 -8.33 -14.77 -1.27
C ASN A 496 -8.52 -13.44 -0.52
N SER A 497 -9.04 -12.41 -1.20
CA SER A 497 -9.16 -11.04 -0.69
C SER A 497 -10.05 -10.96 0.57
N PRO A 498 -11.27 -11.55 0.60
CA PRO A 498 -12.02 -11.76 1.83
C PRO A 498 -11.23 -12.37 2.98
N GLY A 499 -10.46 -13.44 2.73
CA GLY A 499 -9.64 -14.11 3.75
C GLY A 499 -8.54 -13.19 4.29
N MET A 500 -7.78 -12.55 3.38
CA MET A 500 -6.71 -11.61 3.75
C MET A 500 -7.26 -10.37 4.49
N TYR A 501 -8.39 -9.81 4.04
CA TYR A 501 -9.04 -8.67 4.68
C TYR A 501 -9.38 -8.97 6.14
N ASN A 502 -10.06 -10.08 6.39
CA ASN A 502 -10.42 -10.50 7.73
C ASN A 502 -9.18 -10.83 8.58
N ALA A 503 -8.17 -11.48 8.00
CA ALA A 503 -6.91 -11.77 8.69
C ALA A 503 -6.16 -10.50 9.09
N VAL A 504 -6.02 -9.52 8.20
CA VAL A 504 -5.36 -8.23 8.49
C VAL A 504 -6.12 -7.45 9.58
N LYS A 505 -7.46 -7.39 9.52
CA LYS A 505 -8.26 -6.76 10.59
C LYS A 505 -8.06 -7.44 11.95
N ARG A 506 -7.92 -8.78 11.99
CA ARG A 506 -7.59 -9.53 13.21
C ARG A 506 -6.15 -9.34 13.68
N ALA A 507 -5.21 -9.15 12.76
CA ALA A 507 -3.78 -9.03 13.06
C ALA A 507 -3.31 -7.60 13.34
N ALA A 508 -4.12 -6.57 13.03
CA ALA A 508 -3.84 -5.20 13.43
C ALA A 508 -3.58 -5.13 14.94
N ASP A 509 -2.50 -4.49 15.38
CA ASP A 509 -1.97 -4.60 16.74
C ASP A 509 -1.60 -3.25 17.35
N GLY A 510 -1.58 -2.18 16.55
CA GLY A 510 -1.25 -0.84 17.01
C GLY A 510 -2.00 0.27 16.29
N LEU A 511 -1.60 1.51 16.57
CA LEU A 511 -2.21 2.74 16.05
C LEU A 511 -3.73 2.77 16.28
N GLN A 512 -4.14 2.62 17.53
CA GLN A 512 -5.55 2.81 17.90
C GLN A 512 -6.01 4.22 17.55
N ASP A 513 -7.06 4.31 16.77
CA ASP A 513 -7.74 5.55 16.48
C ASP A 513 -8.45 6.05 17.76
N PRO A 514 -8.14 7.26 18.25
CA PRO A 514 -8.66 7.74 19.54
C PRO A 514 -10.16 8.07 19.52
N VAL A 515 -10.77 8.20 18.34
CA VAL A 515 -12.19 8.56 18.16
C VAL A 515 -13.06 7.31 18.01
N THR A 516 -12.59 6.35 17.21
CA THR A 516 -13.33 5.14 16.86
C THR A 516 -12.90 3.92 17.68
N GLY A 517 -11.73 3.98 18.31
CA GLY A 517 -11.13 2.86 19.06
C GLY A 517 -10.56 1.75 18.17
N GLU A 518 -10.59 1.92 16.84
CA GLU A 518 -10.12 0.90 15.89
C GLU A 518 -8.59 0.84 15.81
N PHE A 519 -8.04 -0.37 15.75
CA PHE A 519 -6.62 -0.56 15.49
C PHE A 519 -6.36 -0.49 13.98
N THR A 520 -5.64 0.55 13.56
CA THR A 520 -5.38 0.83 12.13
C THR A 520 -3.96 0.48 11.69
N GLY A 521 -3.09 0.13 12.64
CA GLY A 521 -1.70 -0.27 12.41
C GLY A 521 -1.50 -1.77 12.51
N ILE A 522 -0.71 -2.31 11.59
CA ILE A 522 -0.14 -3.65 11.68
C ILE A 522 1.39 -3.55 11.76
N SER A 523 1.99 -4.12 12.80
CA SER A 523 3.45 -4.18 12.96
C SER A 523 4.07 -4.96 11.81
N ALA A 524 5.13 -4.41 11.26
CA ALA A 524 5.79 -4.94 10.09
C ALA A 524 7.30 -4.78 10.20
N ALA A 525 8.03 -5.78 9.69
CA ALA A 525 9.45 -5.68 9.45
C ALA A 525 9.78 -6.00 7.99
N TYR A 526 10.72 -5.25 7.43
CA TYR A 526 11.25 -5.39 6.09
C TYR A 526 12.76 -5.61 6.17
N GLU A 527 13.24 -6.55 5.40
CA GLU A 527 14.68 -6.79 5.25
C GLU A 527 15.24 -5.96 4.11
N MET A 528 16.50 -5.57 4.27
CA MET A 528 17.24 -4.76 3.34
C MET A 528 18.68 -5.28 3.23
N GLU A 529 19.18 -5.39 2.02
CA GLU A 529 20.60 -5.69 1.75
C GLU A 529 21.17 -4.62 0.84
N GLY A 530 22.41 -4.24 1.08
CA GLY A 530 23.11 -3.25 0.29
C GLY A 530 24.57 -3.60 0.09
N ILE A 531 25.15 -3.03 -0.95
CA ILE A 531 26.58 -3.13 -1.25
C ILE A 531 27.24 -1.75 -1.12
N PRO A 532 28.55 -1.67 -0.85
CA PRO A 532 29.27 -0.41 -0.76
C PRO A 532 29.03 0.52 -1.96
N ALA A 533 28.85 1.80 -1.66
CA ALA A 533 28.66 2.88 -2.62
C ALA A 533 29.30 4.18 -2.10
N PHE A 534 29.39 5.18 -2.97
CA PHE A 534 29.85 6.52 -2.61
C PHE A 534 28.79 7.57 -2.92
N ILE A 535 28.71 8.59 -2.08
CA ILE A 535 27.97 9.83 -2.36
C ILE A 535 29.01 10.90 -2.74
N PRO A 536 28.77 11.74 -3.76
CA PRO A 536 29.68 12.82 -4.11
C PRO A 536 30.05 13.67 -2.89
N PRO A 537 31.34 13.98 -2.64
CA PRO A 537 31.77 14.64 -1.41
C PRO A 537 31.06 15.97 -1.12
N GLU A 538 30.74 16.73 -2.16
CA GLU A 538 29.98 17.97 -2.02
C GLU A 538 28.55 17.75 -1.54
N GLN A 539 27.86 16.75 -2.09
CA GLN A 539 26.50 16.39 -1.66
C GLN A 539 26.52 15.80 -0.25
N GLN A 540 27.53 14.98 0.09
CA GLN A 540 27.71 14.45 1.44
C GLN A 540 27.83 15.59 2.46
N ARG A 541 28.69 16.59 2.21
CA ARG A 541 28.83 17.74 3.13
C ARG A 541 27.54 18.53 3.31
N ASP A 542 26.71 18.66 2.28
CA ASP A 542 25.45 19.40 2.38
C ASP A 542 24.37 18.59 3.09
N LEU A 543 24.30 17.29 2.83
CA LEU A 543 23.50 16.35 3.61
C LEU A 543 23.83 16.44 5.10
N LEU A 544 25.12 16.38 5.47
CA LEU A 544 25.53 16.46 6.89
C LEU A 544 25.13 17.79 7.54
N LYS A 545 25.12 18.89 6.79
CA LYS A 545 24.68 20.20 7.28
C LYS A 545 23.16 20.38 7.33
N GLY A 546 22.38 19.39 6.88
CA GLY A 546 20.92 19.51 6.75
C GLY A 546 20.50 20.54 5.69
N ARG A 547 21.34 20.79 4.69
CA ARG A 547 21.07 21.76 3.62
C ARG A 547 20.32 21.12 2.45
N ASP A 548 19.50 21.93 1.78
CA ASP A 548 18.84 21.55 0.54
C ASP A 548 19.87 21.35 -0.58
N ILE A 549 19.94 20.13 -1.12
CA ILE A 549 20.90 19.68 -2.12
C ILE A 549 20.71 20.41 -3.46
N ARG A 550 19.51 20.92 -3.76
CA ARG A 550 19.21 21.70 -4.98
C ARG A 550 20.08 22.96 -5.12
N LYS A 551 20.50 23.55 -4.00
CA LYS A 551 21.32 24.78 -4.01
C LYS A 551 22.77 24.53 -4.41
N THR A 552 23.21 23.28 -4.42
CA THR A 552 24.58 22.87 -4.68
C THR A 552 24.76 22.44 -6.13
N THR A 553 23.78 21.72 -6.70
CA THR A 553 23.76 21.34 -8.12
C THR A 553 23.70 22.56 -9.05
N ALA A 554 22.95 23.60 -8.68
CA ALA A 554 22.90 24.86 -9.44
C ALA A 554 24.23 25.65 -9.50
N ARG A 555 25.23 25.31 -8.66
CA ARG A 555 26.57 25.93 -8.71
C ARG A 555 27.57 25.19 -9.60
N ALA A 556 27.27 23.95 -10.01
CA ALA A 556 28.20 23.10 -10.77
C ALA A 556 28.10 23.32 -12.30
N ASP A 557 27.00 23.87 -12.81
CA ASP A 557 26.76 24.03 -14.25
C ASP A 557 26.85 25.50 -14.72
N ILE A 558 28.05 26.10 -14.66
CA ILE A 558 28.46 27.13 -15.63
C ILE A 558 29.97 27.00 -15.90
N PRO A 559 30.41 26.23 -16.92
CA PRO A 559 31.67 26.53 -17.56
C PRO A 559 31.48 27.89 -18.25
N LYS A 560 32.02 28.95 -17.68
CA LYS A 560 32.22 30.20 -18.43
C LYS A 560 33.07 29.83 -19.64
N ALA A 561 32.48 29.87 -20.82
CA ALA A 561 33.22 29.89 -22.07
C ALA A 561 34.26 31.01 -21.96
N ARG A 562 35.53 30.64 -21.79
CA ARG A 562 36.63 31.58 -22.00
C ARG A 562 36.75 31.72 -23.50
N GLY A 563 36.34 32.87 -24.01
CA GLY A 563 36.66 33.28 -25.36
C GLY A 563 38.17 33.45 -25.50
N GLN A 564 38.71 32.81 -26.53
CA GLN A 564 39.65 33.38 -27.49
C GLN A 564 39.47 32.65 -28.82
#